data_AF-A0AA38U3F0-F1
#
_entry.id   AF-A0AA38U3F0-F1
#
_cell.length_a   1.000
_cell.length_b   1.000
_cell.length_c   1.000
_cell.angle_alpha   90.00
_cell.angle_beta   90.00
_cell.angle_gamma   90.00
#
_symmetry.space_group_name_H-M   'P 1'
#
loop_
_entity.id
_entity.type
_entity.pdbx_description
1 polymer ?
#
loop_
_entity_poly.entity_id
_entity_poly.type
_entity_poly.pdbx_seq_one_letter_code
_entity_poly.pdbx_strand_id
1 'polypeptide(L)'
;MHYKNKGWDLPLHSEKELAKCKSTVYTFFEAQPEIQFARDHLAEYLLYRCSKCSETIRQGLKTGDQGSTGNLREHVKKCWGEEALTAVKDSTLDKAQAAVRDFKKTWQMTLTLVVNSVTSWFKSFSTRPPEKEKICVVTACWVAESGRSFLVVRDRGFRWLQKEGRPNHYVPSNETIAQDMKKLISRMNWGLAKVLEDYEYLVPIELDCWTSPNHHAFMSIMGRIIRNGTDGQEKLTSVLLDFVELPCSHTAENMANAVEATLKDYGIREKVKISNSK
;
A
#
# COMPACT_ATOMS: atom_id res chain seq x y z
N MET A 1 1.88 -47.64 -21.20
CA MET A 1 2.10 -47.31 -19.77
C MET A 1 1.34 -46.04 -19.45
N HIS A 2 0.15 -46.17 -18.87
CA HIS A 2 -0.69 -45.05 -18.46
C HIS A 2 -0.29 -44.57 -17.07
N TYR A 3 0.33 -43.38 -16.99
CA TYR A 3 0.44 -42.65 -15.73
C TYR A 3 -0.92 -42.05 -15.42
N LYS A 4 -1.57 -42.56 -14.36
CA LYS A 4 -2.79 -41.98 -13.81
C LYS A 4 -2.47 -40.61 -13.20
N ASN A 5 -3.17 -39.59 -13.67
CA ASN A 5 -3.32 -38.30 -13.00
C ASN A 5 -3.72 -38.53 -11.54
N LYS A 6 -2.83 -38.23 -10.60
CA LYS A 6 -3.22 -37.94 -9.22
C LYS A 6 -3.52 -36.44 -9.18
N GLY A 7 -4.79 -36.12 -9.08
CA GLY A 7 -5.26 -34.76 -8.86
C GLY A 7 -4.56 -34.16 -7.65
N TRP A 8 -4.00 -32.97 -7.85
CA TRP A 8 -3.63 -32.10 -6.75
C TRP A 8 -4.92 -31.52 -6.17
N ASP A 9 -5.62 -32.32 -5.38
CA ASP A 9 -6.62 -31.80 -4.45
C ASP A 9 -5.86 -31.04 -3.37
N LEU A 10 -5.56 -29.76 -3.64
CA LEU A 10 -5.21 -28.80 -2.60
C LEU A 10 -6.36 -28.81 -1.59
N PRO A 11 -6.12 -29.16 -0.31
CA PRO A 11 -7.21 -29.25 0.64
C PRO A 11 -7.84 -27.86 0.81
N LEU A 12 -9.17 -27.83 0.74
CA LEU A 12 -10.13 -26.75 1.02
C LEU A 12 -10.00 -26.16 2.44
N HIS A 13 -8.78 -25.88 2.90
CA HIS A 13 -8.50 -25.27 4.20
C HIS A 13 -8.71 -23.75 4.19
N SER A 14 -8.62 -23.09 3.03
CA SER A 14 -8.69 -21.62 2.90
C SER A 14 -10.04 -21.02 3.35
N GLU A 15 -11.17 -21.58 2.94
CA GLU A 15 -12.49 -21.02 3.29
C GLU A 15 -12.87 -21.22 4.77
N LYS A 16 -12.52 -22.37 5.35
CA LYS A 16 -12.83 -22.69 6.76
C LYS A 16 -11.97 -21.90 7.76
N GLU A 17 -10.73 -21.56 7.38
CA GLU A 17 -9.83 -20.75 8.19
C GLU A 17 -10.26 -19.26 8.19
N LEU A 18 -10.68 -18.73 7.03
CA LEU A 18 -11.20 -17.35 6.89
C LEU A 18 -12.54 -17.13 7.60
N ALA A 19 -13.40 -18.17 7.67
CA ALA A 19 -14.69 -18.12 8.35
C ALA A 19 -14.61 -17.92 9.88
N LYS A 20 -13.41 -18.02 10.49
CA LYS A 20 -13.20 -17.81 11.94
C LYS A 20 -12.89 -16.36 12.33
N CYS A 21 -12.69 -15.44 11.38
CA CYS A 21 -12.33 -14.04 11.66
C CYS A 21 -13.53 -13.19 12.10
N LYS A 22 -14.11 -13.46 13.28
CA LYS A 22 -15.27 -12.71 13.84
C LYS A 22 -14.89 -11.42 14.58
N SER A 23 -13.60 -11.17 14.81
CA SER A 23 -13.12 -9.99 15.55
C SER A 23 -13.18 -8.73 14.68
N THR A 24 -13.68 -7.63 15.24
CA THR A 24 -13.70 -6.33 14.55
C THR A 24 -12.30 -5.79 14.25
N VAL A 25 -11.25 -6.32 14.86
CA VAL A 25 -9.85 -5.93 14.57
C VAL A 25 -9.47 -6.19 13.11
N TYR A 26 -10.07 -7.19 12.46
CA TYR A 26 -9.75 -7.49 11.08
C TYR A 26 -10.22 -6.41 10.10
N THR A 27 -11.14 -5.52 10.49
CA THR A 27 -11.63 -4.44 9.60
C THR A 27 -10.55 -3.39 9.29
N PHE A 28 -9.43 -3.37 10.03
CA PHE A 28 -8.29 -2.49 9.74
C PHE A 28 -7.35 -3.05 8.68
N PHE A 29 -7.53 -4.30 8.25
CA PHE A 29 -6.66 -5.01 7.32
C PHE A 29 -7.41 -5.33 6.02
N GLU A 30 -6.67 -5.69 4.98
CA GLU A 30 -7.25 -6.19 3.73
C GLU A 30 -8.05 -7.46 3.96
N ALA A 31 -9.12 -7.63 3.18
CA ALA A 31 -10.11 -8.68 3.40
C ALA A 31 -9.57 -10.11 3.20
N GLN A 32 -8.50 -10.25 2.41
CA GLN A 32 -7.89 -11.54 2.10
C GLN A 32 -6.43 -11.57 2.57
N PRO A 33 -6.12 -12.25 3.69
CA PRO A 33 -4.75 -12.46 4.10
C PRO A 33 -4.03 -13.46 3.17
N GLU A 34 -2.74 -13.22 2.92
CA GLU A 34 -1.88 -14.19 2.23
C GLU A 34 -1.48 -15.31 3.21
N ILE A 35 -1.22 -16.53 2.70
CA ILE A 35 -0.82 -17.68 3.54
C ILE A 35 0.68 -17.90 3.38
N GLN A 36 1.39 -17.93 4.51
CA GLN A 36 2.78 -18.34 4.56
C GLN A 36 2.89 -19.81 4.98
N PHE A 37 3.52 -20.63 4.14
CA PHE A 37 3.78 -22.05 4.42
C PHE A 37 5.17 -22.24 5.02
N ALA A 38 5.27 -23.15 5.98
CA ALA A 38 6.55 -23.62 6.51
C ALA A 38 7.25 -24.56 5.52
N ARG A 39 8.49 -24.93 5.85
CA ARG A 39 9.31 -25.87 5.05
C ARG A 39 8.69 -27.26 4.89
N ASP A 40 7.79 -27.63 5.79
CA ASP A 40 7.01 -28.87 5.78
C ASP A 40 5.73 -28.78 4.92
N HIS A 41 5.55 -27.69 4.16
CA HIS A 41 4.36 -27.37 3.37
C HIS A 41 3.06 -27.20 4.18
N LEU A 42 3.15 -27.12 5.51
CA LEU A 42 2.00 -26.82 6.36
C LEU A 42 1.86 -25.31 6.54
N ALA A 43 0.63 -24.80 6.49
CA ALA A 43 0.33 -23.39 6.72
C ALA A 43 0.85 -22.97 8.12
N GLU A 44 1.69 -21.93 8.16
CA GLU A 44 2.37 -21.48 9.37
C GLU A 44 1.83 -20.13 9.85
N TYR A 45 1.60 -19.19 8.93
CA TYR A 45 1.08 -17.87 9.25
C TYR A 45 0.01 -17.39 8.25
N LEU A 46 -0.94 -16.61 8.75
CA LEU A 46 -1.73 -15.68 7.95
C LEU A 46 -1.05 -14.31 7.95
N LEU A 47 -0.94 -13.71 6.77
CA LEU A 47 -0.31 -12.43 6.53
C LEU A 47 -1.39 -11.38 6.26
N TYR A 48 -1.65 -10.50 7.23
CA TYR A 48 -2.63 -9.44 7.09
C TYR A 48 -1.96 -8.13 6.69
N ARG A 49 -2.33 -7.57 5.54
CA ARG A 49 -1.85 -6.26 5.10
C ARG A 49 -2.69 -5.14 5.70
N CYS A 50 -2.06 -4.20 6.40
CA CYS A 50 -2.76 -3.08 7.02
C CYS A 50 -3.31 -2.12 5.95
N SER A 51 -4.61 -1.79 6.02
CA SER A 51 -5.27 -0.94 5.01
C SER A 51 -4.87 0.54 5.05
N LYS A 52 -4.04 0.97 6.01
CA LYS A 52 -3.50 2.34 6.14
C LYS A 52 -2.04 2.46 5.77
N CYS A 53 -1.17 1.60 6.30
CA CYS A 53 0.28 1.69 6.07
C CYS A 53 0.83 0.57 5.18
N SER A 54 -0.01 -0.36 4.73
CA SER A 54 0.39 -1.52 3.91
C SER A 54 1.46 -2.41 4.55
N GLU A 55 1.65 -2.32 5.86
CA GLU A 55 2.54 -3.22 6.60
C GLU A 55 1.88 -4.58 6.77
N THR A 56 2.63 -5.65 6.50
CA THR A 56 2.16 -7.03 6.62
C THR A 56 2.41 -7.55 8.03
N ILE A 57 1.34 -7.92 8.72
CA ILE A 57 1.35 -8.42 10.10
C ILE A 57 1.07 -9.92 10.09
N ARG A 58 1.90 -10.69 10.79
CA ARG A 58 1.78 -12.16 10.85
C ARG A 58 0.89 -12.60 12.01
N GLN A 59 -0.01 -13.53 11.74
CA GLN A 59 -0.79 -14.26 12.73
C GLN A 59 -0.45 -15.75 12.65
N GLY A 60 -0.07 -16.36 13.78
CA GLY A 60 0.32 -17.77 13.82
C GLY A 60 -0.86 -18.74 13.69
N LEU A 61 -0.62 -19.87 13.01
CA LEU A 61 -1.59 -20.94 12.79
C LEU A 61 -1.28 -22.27 13.53
N LYS A 62 -0.04 -22.48 14.01
CA LYS A 62 0.43 -23.80 14.50
C LYS A 62 0.50 -23.99 16.02
N THR A 63 0.41 -22.94 16.84
CA THR A 63 0.64 -23.00 18.30
C THR A 63 -0.64 -22.79 19.11
N GLY A 64 -0.59 -22.95 20.45
CA GLY A 64 -1.73 -22.72 21.35
C GLY A 64 -2.34 -21.30 21.28
N ASP A 65 -1.65 -20.36 20.66
CA ASP A 65 -2.11 -19.00 20.34
C ASP A 65 -2.74 -18.87 18.94
N GLN A 66 -3.16 -19.99 18.33
CA GLN A 66 -3.81 -20.02 17.01
C GLN A 66 -5.01 -19.07 17.00
N GLY A 67 -4.97 -18.07 16.12
CA GLY A 67 -6.01 -17.06 16.01
C GLY A 67 -5.92 -15.89 17.01
N SER A 68 -4.85 -15.79 17.81
CA SER A 68 -4.61 -14.63 18.68
C SER A 68 -4.47 -13.35 17.86
N THR A 69 -5.21 -12.30 18.22
CA THR A 69 -5.18 -11.00 17.54
C THR A 69 -4.24 -9.99 18.20
N GLY A 70 -3.36 -10.42 19.11
CA GLY A 70 -2.47 -9.55 19.88
C GLY A 70 -1.61 -8.64 19.00
N ASN A 71 -0.85 -9.25 18.08
CA ASN A 71 0.02 -8.53 17.15
C ASN A 71 -0.75 -7.55 16.26
N LEU A 72 -1.94 -7.95 15.79
CA LEU A 72 -2.80 -7.11 14.96
C LEU A 72 -3.29 -5.89 15.75
N ARG A 73 -3.75 -6.09 17.00
CA ARG A 73 -4.17 -5.00 17.89
C ARG A 73 -3.03 -4.06 18.21
N GLU A 74 -1.84 -4.58 18.50
CA GLU A 74 -0.66 -3.76 18.79
C GLU A 74 -0.29 -2.88 17.59
N HIS A 75 -0.32 -3.45 16.38
CA HIS A 75 -0.14 -2.69 15.15
C HIS A 75 -1.23 -1.61 15.00
N VAL A 76 -2.50 -1.96 15.18
CA VAL A 76 -3.61 -1.00 15.05
C VAL A 76 -3.45 0.17 16.02
N LYS A 77 -3.10 -0.10 17.29
CA LYS A 77 -2.84 0.97 18.27
C LYS A 77 -1.74 1.93 17.81
N LYS A 78 -0.62 1.39 17.31
CA LYS A 78 0.52 2.21 16.85
C LYS A 78 0.22 2.95 15.53
N CYS A 79 -0.50 2.31 14.61
CA CYS A 79 -0.70 2.81 13.25
C CYS A 79 -1.94 3.70 13.13
N TRP A 80 -3.06 3.27 13.70
CA TRP A 80 -4.36 3.95 13.65
C TRP A 80 -4.66 4.79 14.88
N GLY A 81 -4.01 4.50 16.01
CA GLY A 81 -4.28 5.13 17.30
C GLY A 81 -5.19 4.27 18.18
N GLU A 82 -5.07 4.45 19.49
CA GLU A 82 -5.92 3.74 20.47
C GLU A 82 -7.40 4.08 20.26
N GLU A 83 -7.71 5.35 19.96
CA GLU A 83 -9.07 5.83 19.71
C GLU A 83 -9.77 5.04 18.60
N ALA A 84 -9.09 4.81 17.48
CA ALA A 84 -9.64 4.04 16.36
C ALA A 84 -9.95 2.60 16.76
N LEU A 85 -9.06 1.95 17.52
CA LEU A 85 -9.28 0.59 18.01
C LEU A 85 -10.46 0.52 18.99
N THR A 86 -10.60 1.52 19.87
CA THR A 86 -11.72 1.59 20.81
C THR A 86 -13.04 1.88 20.12
N ALA A 87 -13.06 2.68 19.06
CA ALA A 87 -14.27 3.04 18.33
C ALA A 87 -14.95 1.85 17.63
N VAL A 88 -14.19 0.82 17.28
CA VAL A 88 -14.73 -0.41 16.67
C VAL A 88 -14.97 -1.53 17.69
N LYS A 89 -14.57 -1.34 18.94
CA LYS A 89 -14.76 -2.33 20.00
C LYS A 89 -16.26 -2.49 20.27
N ASP A 90 -16.71 -3.73 20.41
CA ASP A 90 -18.11 -4.10 20.70
C ASP A 90 -19.15 -3.60 19.67
N SER A 91 -18.69 -3.22 18.47
CA SER A 91 -19.54 -2.78 17.36
C SER A 91 -19.85 -3.92 16.38
N THR A 92 -20.90 -3.76 15.55
CA THR A 92 -21.18 -4.68 14.45
C THR A 92 -20.13 -4.52 13.34
N LEU A 93 -19.90 -5.56 12.53
CA LEU A 93 -18.92 -5.52 11.45
C LEU A 93 -19.13 -4.33 10.49
N ASP A 94 -20.38 -4.03 10.13
CA ASP A 94 -20.71 -2.91 9.24
C ASP A 94 -20.34 -1.55 9.87
N LYS A 95 -20.62 -1.37 11.16
CA LYS A 95 -20.28 -0.15 11.90
C LYS A 95 -18.76 -0.01 12.06
N ALA A 96 -18.07 -1.12 12.34
CA ALA A 96 -16.62 -1.15 12.41
C ALA A 96 -15.98 -0.76 11.08
N GLN A 97 -16.47 -1.32 9.96
CA GLN A 97 -15.99 -0.97 8.61
C GLN A 97 -16.22 0.51 8.28
N ALA A 98 -17.40 1.05 8.60
CA ALA A 98 -17.70 2.46 8.40
C ALA A 98 -16.75 3.37 9.21
N ALA A 99 -16.56 3.08 10.51
CA ALA A 99 -15.66 3.83 11.37
C ALA A 99 -14.21 3.81 10.84
N VAL A 100 -13.69 2.63 10.45
CA VAL A 100 -12.33 2.52 9.87
C VAL A 100 -12.20 3.37 8.61
N ARG A 101 -13.21 3.39 7.73
CA ARG A 101 -13.21 4.22 6.51
C ARG A 101 -13.14 5.71 6.87
N ASP A 102 -13.87 6.16 7.89
CA ASP A 102 -13.85 7.56 8.31
C ASP A 102 -12.51 7.96 8.94
N PHE A 103 -11.94 7.12 9.81
CA PHE A 103 -10.58 7.33 10.33
C PHE A 103 -9.53 7.39 9.20
N LYS A 104 -9.68 6.54 8.17
CA LYS A 104 -8.79 6.54 7.00
C LYS A 104 -8.90 7.85 6.22
N LYS A 105 -10.12 8.34 5.96
CA LYS A 105 -10.37 9.63 5.28
C LYS A 105 -9.77 10.80 6.06
N THR A 106 -10.02 10.88 7.37
CA THR A 106 -9.50 11.95 8.23
C THR A 106 -7.97 12.00 8.18
N TRP A 107 -7.32 10.84 8.32
CA TRP A 107 -5.86 10.75 8.23
C TRP A 107 -5.34 11.16 6.84
N GLN A 108 -5.99 10.74 5.76
CA GLN A 108 -5.62 11.14 4.39
C GLN A 108 -5.74 12.65 4.20
N MET A 109 -6.77 13.29 4.76
CA MET A 109 -6.92 14.75 4.73
C MET A 109 -5.78 15.45 5.46
N THR A 110 -5.44 15.03 6.68
CA THR A 110 -4.31 15.60 7.44
C THR A 110 -3.00 15.50 6.65
N LEU A 111 -2.72 14.33 6.06
CA LEU A 111 -1.49 14.14 5.26
C LEU A 111 -1.48 15.04 4.01
N THR A 112 -2.64 15.28 3.39
CA THR A 112 -2.78 16.22 2.26
C THR A 112 -2.32 17.62 2.63
N LEU A 113 -2.77 18.12 3.78
CA LEU A 113 -2.44 19.46 4.25
C LEU A 113 -0.94 19.60 4.47
N VAL A 114 -0.31 18.58 5.05
CA VAL A 114 1.14 18.54 5.24
C VAL A 114 1.87 18.52 3.89
N VAL A 115 1.50 17.64 2.97
CA VAL A 115 2.14 17.56 1.65
C VAL A 115 1.99 18.87 0.87
N ASN A 116 0.78 19.44 0.81
CA ASN A 116 0.55 20.71 0.12
C ASN A 116 1.35 21.86 0.73
N SER A 117 1.53 21.86 2.06
CA SER A 117 2.39 22.84 2.73
C SER A 117 3.86 22.71 2.33
N VAL A 118 4.31 21.48 2.02
CA VAL A 118 5.68 21.18 1.58
C VAL A 118 5.89 21.55 0.11
N THR A 119 4.96 21.22 -0.78
CA THR A 119 5.09 21.53 -2.22
C THR A 119 5.08 23.03 -2.50
N SER A 120 4.53 23.84 -1.60
CA SER A 120 4.58 25.31 -1.66
C SER A 120 5.95 25.92 -1.30
N TRP A 121 6.90 25.14 -0.77
CA TRP A 121 8.14 25.62 -0.15
C TRP A 121 9.24 26.06 -1.13
N PHE A 122 9.12 25.80 -2.43
CA PHE A 122 10.12 26.23 -3.43
C PHE A 122 10.31 27.76 -3.53
N LYS A 123 9.61 28.57 -2.73
CA LYS A 123 9.57 30.04 -2.87
C LYS A 123 9.98 30.85 -1.61
N SER A 124 10.26 30.24 -0.46
CA SER A 124 10.77 30.98 0.71
C SER A 124 11.45 30.09 1.78
N PHE A 125 12.40 30.68 2.52
CA PHE A 125 13.07 30.02 3.65
C PHE A 125 12.55 30.58 4.98
N SER A 126 12.38 29.72 5.99
CA SER A 126 12.05 30.13 7.36
C SER A 126 13.30 30.19 8.24
N THR A 127 13.33 31.16 9.15
CA THR A 127 14.33 31.25 10.22
C THR A 127 14.03 30.29 11.37
N ARG A 128 12.81 29.74 11.45
CA ARG A 128 12.43 28.76 12.45
C ARG A 128 12.77 27.34 11.96
N PRO A 129 13.39 26.49 12.79
CA PRO A 129 13.60 25.10 12.45
C PRO A 129 12.26 24.42 12.10
N PRO A 130 12.23 23.54 11.09
CA PRO A 130 11.02 22.79 10.76
C PRO A 130 10.64 21.84 11.90
N GLU A 131 9.34 21.65 12.08
CA GLU A 131 8.78 20.65 12.98
C GLU A 131 9.16 19.23 12.54
N LYS A 132 9.16 18.29 13.48
CA LYS A 132 9.59 16.91 13.27
C LYS A 132 8.81 16.23 12.14
N GLU A 133 7.49 16.41 12.12
CA GLU A 133 6.58 15.84 11.13
C GLU A 133 6.90 16.36 9.72
N LYS A 134 7.20 17.66 9.61
CA LYS A 134 7.62 18.28 8.35
C LYS A 134 8.95 17.72 7.87
N ILE A 135 9.94 17.59 8.75
CA ILE A 135 11.24 16.99 8.40
C ILE A 135 11.04 15.59 7.83
N CYS A 136 10.23 14.75 8.49
CA CYS A 136 9.93 13.39 8.02
C CYS A 136 9.34 13.37 6.60
N VAL A 137 8.26 14.13 6.38
CA VAL A 137 7.56 14.15 5.07
C VAL A 137 8.46 14.72 3.97
N VAL A 138 9.15 15.84 4.23
CA VAL A 138 10.07 16.46 3.27
C VAL A 138 11.20 15.49 2.90
N THR A 139 11.78 14.81 3.89
CA THR A 139 12.85 13.84 3.64
C THR A 139 12.34 12.67 2.80
N ALA A 140 11.15 12.16 3.08
CA ALA A 140 10.55 11.07 2.30
C ALA A 140 10.28 11.49 0.84
N CYS A 141 9.70 12.68 0.62
CA CYS A 141 9.50 13.23 -0.72
C CYS A 141 10.83 13.41 -1.46
N TRP A 142 11.83 14.03 -0.82
CA TRP A 142 13.14 14.25 -1.43
C TRP A 142 13.82 12.94 -1.83
N VAL A 143 13.80 11.93 -0.96
CA VAL A 143 14.39 10.62 -1.24
C VAL A 143 13.69 9.95 -2.43
N ALA A 144 12.37 10.04 -2.49
CA ALA A 144 11.57 9.48 -3.59
C ALA A 144 11.84 10.21 -4.93
N GLU A 145 11.77 11.53 -4.94
CA GLU A 145 11.99 12.37 -6.13
C GLU A 145 13.41 12.21 -6.68
N SER A 146 14.39 12.02 -5.81
CA SER A 146 15.79 11.85 -6.19
C SER A 146 16.18 10.39 -6.50
N GLY A 147 15.26 9.42 -6.35
CA GLY A 147 15.56 8.00 -6.52
C GLY A 147 16.64 7.48 -5.56
N ARG A 148 16.72 8.01 -4.34
CA ARG A 148 17.78 7.68 -3.37
C ARG A 148 17.37 6.49 -2.48
N SER A 149 18.37 5.76 -1.99
CA SER A 149 18.14 4.76 -0.94
C SER A 149 17.74 5.43 0.37
N PHE A 150 16.81 4.84 1.12
CA PHE A 150 16.47 5.28 2.48
C PHE A 150 17.67 5.26 3.43
N LEU A 151 18.71 4.49 3.12
CA LEU A 151 19.95 4.45 3.90
C LEU A 151 20.76 5.74 3.85
N VAL A 152 20.45 6.67 2.94
CA VAL A 152 21.16 7.96 2.82
C VAL A 152 21.18 8.73 4.14
N VAL A 153 20.16 8.60 4.99
CA VAL A 153 20.11 9.29 6.29
C VAL A 153 21.03 8.71 7.37
N ARG A 154 21.60 7.52 7.11
CA ARG A 154 22.64 6.92 7.94
C ARG A 154 24.04 7.38 7.53
N ASP A 155 24.19 8.00 6.35
CA ASP A 155 25.49 8.48 5.88
C ASP A 155 26.11 9.48 6.87
N ARG A 156 27.41 9.34 7.12
CA ARG A 156 28.12 10.16 8.09
C ARG A 156 28.16 11.63 7.65
N GLY A 157 28.41 11.89 6.36
CA GLY A 157 28.48 13.24 5.80
C GLY A 157 27.13 13.93 5.84
N PHE A 158 26.07 13.25 5.44
CA PHE A 158 24.69 13.74 5.56
C PHE A 158 24.36 14.09 7.02
N ARG A 159 24.62 13.19 7.97
CA ARG A 159 24.32 13.44 9.38
C ARG A 159 25.12 14.61 9.95
N TRP A 160 26.39 14.74 9.55
CA TRP A 160 27.20 15.89 9.94
C TRP A 160 26.58 17.20 9.41
N LEU A 161 26.25 17.27 8.12
CA LEU A 161 25.60 18.46 7.53
C LEU A 161 24.27 18.83 8.20
N GLN A 162 23.48 17.85 8.63
CA GLN A 162 22.21 18.10 9.30
C GLN A 162 22.37 18.57 10.76
N LYS A 163 23.48 18.20 11.42
CA LYS A 163 23.71 18.45 12.85
C LYS A 163 24.71 19.57 13.14
N GLU A 164 25.58 19.90 12.19
CA GLU A 164 26.59 20.94 12.37
C GLU A 164 25.92 22.30 12.61
N GLY A 165 26.32 22.98 13.70
CA GLY A 165 25.66 24.21 14.18
C GLY A 165 24.23 24.03 14.69
N ARG A 166 23.66 22.81 14.68
CA ARG A 166 22.28 22.48 15.08
C ARG A 166 22.20 21.12 15.78
N PRO A 167 22.83 20.93 16.96
CA PRO A 167 22.95 19.63 17.61
C PRO A 167 21.59 18.98 17.93
N ASN A 168 20.57 19.79 18.21
CA ASN A 168 19.21 19.32 18.52
C ASN A 168 18.35 19.06 17.28
N HIS A 169 18.86 19.28 16.06
CA HIS A 169 18.08 19.07 14.84
C HIS A 169 17.70 17.60 14.67
N TYR A 170 16.42 17.32 14.42
CA TYR A 170 15.95 15.95 14.24
C TYR A 170 16.35 15.41 12.86
N VAL A 171 16.84 14.17 12.81
CA VAL A 171 17.12 13.45 11.56
C VAL A 171 16.34 12.13 11.61
N PRO A 172 15.41 11.87 10.66
CA PRO A 172 14.62 10.65 10.67
C PRO A 172 15.49 9.42 10.43
N SER A 173 15.05 8.27 10.94
CA SER A 173 15.67 6.99 10.60
C SER A 173 15.19 6.52 9.22
N ASN A 174 15.92 5.59 8.60
CA ASN A 174 15.50 4.96 7.35
C ASN A 174 14.17 4.20 7.51
N GLU A 175 13.90 3.62 8.69
CA GLU A 175 12.61 2.97 8.98
C GLU A 175 11.47 3.99 9.03
N THR A 176 11.70 5.15 9.66
CA THR A 176 10.72 6.25 9.67
C THR A 176 10.41 6.70 8.24
N ILE A 177 11.44 6.91 7.41
CA ILE A 177 11.26 7.30 6.00
C ILE A 177 10.49 6.23 5.23
N ALA A 178 10.82 4.95 5.41
CA ALA A 178 10.11 3.87 4.74
C ALA A 178 8.62 3.82 5.14
N GLN A 179 8.31 4.02 6.43
CA GLN A 179 6.94 4.09 6.92
C GLN A 179 6.19 5.31 6.37
N ASP A 180 6.83 6.47 6.33
CA ASP A 180 6.22 7.68 5.79
C ASP A 180 6.06 7.62 4.28
N MET A 181 6.97 6.95 3.56
CA MET A 181 6.81 6.67 2.13
C MET A 181 5.57 5.80 1.86
N LYS A 182 5.35 4.74 2.64
CA LYS A 182 4.14 3.91 2.53
C LYS A 182 2.85 4.72 2.75
N LYS A 183 2.88 5.63 3.73
CA LYS A 183 1.79 6.57 4.01
C LYS A 183 1.53 7.51 2.83
N LEU A 184 2.59 8.08 2.25
CA LEU A 184 2.51 8.97 1.09
C LEU A 184 1.94 8.24 -0.13
N ILE A 185 2.43 7.05 -0.45
CA ILE A 185 1.90 6.21 -1.54
C ILE A 185 0.41 5.94 -1.31
N SER A 186 0.02 5.52 -0.11
CA SER A 186 -1.39 5.23 0.21
C SER A 186 -2.29 6.46 0.03
N ARG A 187 -1.77 7.66 0.29
CA ARG A 187 -2.49 8.92 0.04
C ARG A 187 -2.52 9.30 -1.44
N MET A 188 -1.45 9.06 -2.18
CA MET A 188 -1.40 9.28 -3.62
C MET A 188 -2.40 8.36 -4.33
N ASN A 189 -2.42 7.07 -4.00
CA ASN A 189 -3.36 6.09 -4.56
C ASN A 189 -4.81 6.48 -4.29
N TRP A 190 -5.14 6.93 -3.07
CA TRP A 190 -6.49 7.43 -2.77
C TRP A 190 -6.86 8.67 -3.57
N GLY A 191 -5.94 9.62 -3.72
CA GLY A 191 -6.18 10.82 -4.53
C GLY A 191 -6.38 10.46 -6.00
N LEU A 192 -5.59 9.52 -6.50
CA LEU A 192 -5.71 9.00 -7.85
C LEU A 192 -7.02 8.24 -8.05
N ALA A 193 -7.43 7.38 -7.10
CA ALA A 193 -8.71 6.68 -7.14
C ALA A 193 -9.88 7.65 -7.29
N LYS A 194 -9.90 8.75 -6.52
CA LYS A 194 -10.92 9.80 -6.68
C LYS A 194 -10.91 10.44 -8.06
N VAL A 195 -9.72 10.82 -8.56
CA VAL A 195 -9.58 11.39 -9.91
C VAL A 195 -10.10 10.42 -10.96
N LEU A 196 -9.83 9.12 -10.80
CA LEU A 196 -10.28 8.08 -11.73
C LEU A 196 -11.78 7.76 -11.57
N GLU A 197 -12.35 7.85 -10.37
CA GLU A 197 -13.78 7.68 -10.07
C GLU A 197 -14.63 8.83 -10.63
N ASP A 198 -14.10 10.05 -10.65
CA ASP A 198 -14.75 11.21 -11.27
C ASP A 198 -14.48 11.32 -12.78
N TYR A 199 -13.57 10.49 -13.32
CA TYR A 199 -13.18 10.54 -14.73
C TYR A 199 -14.31 10.04 -15.65
N GLU A 200 -14.82 10.90 -16.53
CA GLU A 200 -15.98 10.58 -17.38
C GLU A 200 -15.65 9.56 -18.49
N TYR A 201 -14.39 9.53 -18.94
CA TYR A 201 -13.98 8.72 -20.08
C TYR A 201 -13.47 7.33 -19.67
N LEU A 202 -13.36 6.45 -20.66
CA LEU A 202 -12.68 5.17 -20.48
C LEU A 202 -11.19 5.39 -20.22
N VAL A 203 -10.60 4.50 -19.43
CA VAL A 203 -9.16 4.51 -19.11
C VAL A 203 -8.49 3.38 -19.88
N PRO A 204 -7.74 3.66 -20.96
CA PRO A 204 -6.89 2.65 -21.60
C PRO A 204 -5.84 2.14 -20.61
N ILE A 205 -5.72 0.82 -20.50
CA ILE A 205 -4.74 0.16 -19.64
C ILE A 205 -3.59 -0.35 -20.51
N GLU A 206 -2.37 -0.01 -20.11
CA GLU A 206 -1.12 -0.47 -20.70
C GLU A 206 -0.43 -1.39 -19.69
N LEU A 207 -0.02 -2.57 -20.16
CA LEU A 207 0.70 -3.55 -19.37
C LEU A 207 2.12 -3.65 -19.90
N ASP A 208 3.09 -3.54 -19.02
CA ASP A 208 4.49 -3.84 -19.34
C ASP A 208 4.98 -4.94 -18.39
N CYS A 209 5.41 -6.06 -18.97
CA CYS A 209 5.82 -7.26 -18.24
C CYS A 209 7.27 -7.59 -18.57
N TRP A 210 8.10 -7.78 -17.56
CA TRP A 210 9.49 -8.17 -17.75
C TRP A 210 9.96 -9.14 -16.68
N THR A 211 11.04 -9.85 -16.96
CA THR A 211 11.76 -10.65 -15.97
C THR A 211 13.09 -9.99 -15.69
N SER A 212 13.34 -9.65 -14.43
CA SER A 212 14.62 -9.09 -14.02
C SER A 212 15.76 -10.11 -14.18
N PRO A 213 17.02 -9.66 -14.28
CA PRO A 213 18.18 -10.56 -14.28
C PRO A 213 18.26 -11.51 -13.09
N ASN A 214 17.60 -11.17 -11.98
CA ASN A 214 17.52 -12.00 -10.78
C ASN A 214 16.40 -13.05 -10.84
N HIS A 215 15.78 -13.26 -11.99
CA HIS A 215 14.67 -14.20 -12.22
C HIS A 215 13.36 -13.86 -11.51
N HIS A 216 13.19 -12.60 -11.08
CA HIS A 216 11.90 -12.12 -10.58
C HIS A 216 11.11 -11.52 -11.73
N ALA A 217 9.87 -11.97 -11.88
CA ALA A 217 8.97 -11.52 -12.93
C ALA A 217 8.06 -10.40 -12.40
N PHE A 218 7.96 -9.32 -13.15
CA PHE A 218 7.23 -8.11 -12.78
C PHE A 218 6.24 -7.72 -13.87
N MET A 219 5.17 -7.06 -13.46
CA MET A 219 4.23 -6.39 -14.33
C MET A 219 3.93 -5.01 -13.79
N SER A 220 4.05 -4.00 -14.64
CA SER A 220 3.51 -2.67 -14.37
C SER A 220 2.15 -2.53 -15.05
N ILE A 221 1.20 -1.94 -14.32
CA ILE A 221 -0.14 -1.64 -14.79
C ILE A 221 -0.27 -0.13 -14.85
N MET A 222 -0.40 0.42 -16.05
CA MET A 222 -0.50 1.85 -16.29
C MET A 222 -1.85 2.20 -16.87
N GLY A 223 -2.44 3.30 -16.43
CA GLY A 223 -3.62 3.91 -17.03
C GLY A 223 -3.24 5.16 -17.81
N ARG A 224 -3.86 5.40 -18.96
CA ARG A 224 -3.74 6.68 -19.67
C ARG A 224 -4.97 7.54 -19.44
N ILE A 225 -4.76 8.77 -18.97
CA ILE A 225 -5.85 9.73 -18.73
C ILE A 225 -5.52 11.10 -19.30
N ILE A 226 -6.55 11.83 -19.71
CA ILE A 226 -6.42 13.22 -20.12
C ILE A 226 -6.52 14.10 -18.87
N ARG A 227 -5.53 14.96 -18.64
CA ARG A 227 -5.52 15.95 -17.56
C ARG A 227 -5.30 17.34 -18.12
N ASN A 228 -5.99 18.33 -17.54
CA ASN A 228 -5.71 19.73 -17.82
C ASN A 228 -4.35 20.10 -17.24
N GLY A 229 -3.43 20.53 -18.10
CA GLY A 229 -2.15 21.10 -17.71
C GLY A 229 -2.31 22.45 -17.02
N THR A 230 -1.22 22.95 -16.45
CA THR A 230 -1.16 24.30 -15.83
C THR A 230 -1.52 25.42 -16.78
N ASP A 231 -1.38 25.16 -18.08
CA ASP A 231 -1.56 26.13 -19.16
C ASP A 231 -2.97 26.05 -19.76
N GLY A 232 -3.87 25.26 -19.15
CA GLY A 232 -5.24 25.04 -19.61
C GLY A 232 -5.39 24.04 -20.76
N GLN A 233 -4.29 23.50 -21.29
CA GLN A 233 -4.31 22.50 -22.36
C GLN A 233 -4.52 21.09 -21.82
N GLU A 234 -5.36 20.31 -22.50
CA GLU A 234 -5.51 18.88 -22.24
C GLU A 234 -4.24 18.12 -22.62
N LYS A 235 -3.70 17.36 -21.67
CA LYS A 235 -2.50 16.55 -21.85
C LYS A 235 -2.78 15.10 -21.49
N LEU A 236 -2.50 14.21 -22.43
CA LEU A 236 -2.48 12.77 -22.17
C LEU A 236 -1.35 12.44 -21.20
N THR A 237 -1.69 11.89 -20.05
CA THR A 237 -0.79 11.60 -18.94
C THR A 237 -0.91 10.12 -18.57
N SER A 238 0.23 9.43 -18.54
CA SER A 238 0.30 8.06 -18.02
C SER A 238 0.37 8.10 -16.48
N VAL A 239 -0.46 7.30 -15.83
CA VAL A 239 -0.45 7.10 -14.39
C VAL A 239 -0.14 5.64 -14.08
N LEU A 240 0.83 5.41 -13.20
CA LEU A 240 1.11 4.07 -12.68
C LEU A 240 -0.01 3.72 -11.69
N LEU A 241 -0.77 2.67 -11.98
CA LEU A 241 -1.80 2.15 -11.09
C LEU A 241 -1.19 1.19 -10.09
N ASP A 242 -0.37 0.25 -10.58
CA ASP A 242 0.30 -0.72 -9.73
C ASP A 242 1.58 -1.25 -10.37
N PHE A 243 2.46 -1.76 -9.51
CA PHE A 243 3.68 -2.46 -9.87
C PHE A 243 3.68 -3.75 -9.07
N VAL A 244 3.44 -4.87 -9.76
CA VAL A 244 3.24 -6.17 -9.12
C VAL A 244 4.37 -7.12 -9.49
N GLU A 245 4.85 -7.85 -8.48
CA GLU A 245 5.65 -9.05 -8.71
C GLU A 245 4.68 -10.19 -9.05
N LEU A 246 4.93 -10.88 -10.15
CA LEU A 246 4.18 -12.06 -10.59
C LEU A 246 5.08 -13.28 -10.43
N PRO A 247 5.19 -13.90 -9.24
CA PRO A 247 6.03 -15.08 -9.01
C PRO A 247 5.41 -16.36 -9.60
N CYS A 248 4.71 -16.23 -10.73
CA CYS A 248 4.02 -17.29 -11.44
C CYS A 248 4.27 -17.13 -12.95
N SER A 249 3.95 -18.16 -13.73
CA SER A 249 4.02 -18.05 -15.19
C SER A 249 3.14 -16.89 -15.66
N HIS A 250 3.66 -16.05 -16.57
CA HIS A 250 2.92 -14.95 -17.21
C HIS A 250 1.86 -15.47 -18.20
N THR A 251 0.96 -16.32 -17.71
CA THR A 251 -0.23 -16.73 -18.46
C THR A 251 -1.20 -15.55 -18.54
N ALA A 252 -2.04 -15.55 -19.57
CA ALA A 252 -3.08 -14.53 -19.73
C ALA A 252 -3.99 -14.45 -18.49
N GLU A 253 -4.29 -15.59 -17.87
CA GLU A 253 -5.11 -15.68 -16.65
C GLU A 253 -4.46 -14.99 -15.45
N ASN A 254 -3.18 -15.27 -15.17
CA ASN A 254 -2.49 -14.67 -14.03
C ASN A 254 -2.35 -13.15 -14.17
N MET A 255 -2.05 -12.67 -15.38
CA MET A 255 -1.99 -11.23 -15.67
C MET A 255 -3.38 -10.60 -15.53
N ALA A 256 -4.43 -11.23 -16.04
CA ALA A 256 -5.80 -10.73 -15.93
C ALA A 256 -6.25 -10.63 -14.46
N ASN A 257 -5.93 -11.62 -13.62
CA ASN A 257 -6.25 -11.59 -12.20
C ASN A 257 -5.56 -10.42 -11.47
N ALA A 258 -4.29 -10.17 -11.78
CA ALA A 258 -3.55 -9.04 -11.20
C ALA A 258 -4.14 -7.69 -11.66
N VAL A 259 -4.48 -7.55 -12.94
CA VAL A 259 -5.17 -6.36 -13.45
C VAL A 259 -6.52 -6.17 -12.77
N GLU A 260 -7.33 -7.22 -12.66
CA GLU A 260 -8.64 -7.15 -12.01
C GLU A 260 -8.55 -6.72 -10.54
N ALA A 261 -7.56 -7.25 -9.80
CA ALA A 261 -7.30 -6.85 -8.42
C ALA A 261 -6.98 -5.35 -8.34
N THR A 262 -6.05 -4.85 -9.17
CA THR A 262 -5.71 -3.42 -9.22
C THR A 262 -6.94 -2.57 -9.57
N LEU A 263 -7.71 -2.93 -10.60
CA LEU A 263 -8.89 -2.15 -11.01
C LEU A 263 -9.96 -2.09 -9.91
N LYS A 264 -10.11 -3.16 -9.12
CA LYS A 264 -11.02 -3.22 -7.97
C LYS A 264 -10.56 -2.28 -6.85
N ASP A 265 -9.28 -2.22 -6.56
CA ASP A 265 -8.72 -1.33 -5.53
C ASP A 265 -8.91 0.15 -5.86
N TYR A 266 -8.86 0.50 -7.15
CA TYR A 266 -9.12 1.85 -7.64
C TYR A 266 -10.60 2.15 -7.92
N GLY A 267 -11.51 1.18 -7.78
CA GLY A 267 -12.95 1.37 -8.02
C GLY A 267 -13.30 1.64 -9.49
N ILE A 268 -12.44 1.27 -10.44
CA ILE A 268 -12.55 1.62 -11.86
C ILE A 268 -12.83 0.43 -12.77
N ARG A 269 -13.27 -0.70 -12.21
CA ARG A 269 -13.56 -1.93 -12.95
C ARG A 269 -14.48 -1.70 -14.16
N GLU A 270 -15.48 -0.84 -14.01
CA GLU A 270 -16.47 -0.55 -15.06
C GLU A 270 -15.99 0.47 -16.11
N LYS A 271 -14.87 1.15 -15.85
CA LYS A 271 -14.30 2.20 -16.74
C LYS A 271 -13.27 1.66 -17.72
N VAL A 272 -13.01 0.37 -17.69
CA VAL A 272 -12.12 -0.33 -18.62
C VAL A 272 -12.98 -1.15 -19.56
N LYS A 273 -12.84 -0.94 -20.87
CA LYS A 273 -13.42 -1.82 -21.89
C LYS A 273 -12.33 -2.71 -22.46
N ILE A 274 -12.62 -4.00 -22.52
CA ILE A 274 -11.79 -4.95 -23.26
C ILE A 274 -12.03 -4.67 -24.76
N SER A 275 -11.04 -4.12 -25.43
CA SER A 275 -11.06 -4.07 -26.89
C SER A 275 -10.78 -5.48 -27.41
N ASN A 276 -11.81 -6.17 -27.89
CA ASN A 276 -11.60 -7.39 -28.66
C ASN A 276 -10.90 -6.97 -29.97
N SER A 277 -9.59 -7.23 -30.08
CA SER A 277 -8.91 -7.10 -31.35
C SER A 277 -9.45 -8.20 -32.27
N LYS A 278 -10.01 -7.79 -33.42
CA LYS A 278 -10.27 -8.69 -34.55
C LYS A 278 -8.95 -9.16 -35.16
#